data_AF-A0A6B3LD76-F1
#
_entry.id   AF-A0A6B3LD76-F1
#
_cell.length_a   1.000
_cell.length_b   1.000
_cell.length_c   1.000
_cell.angle_alpha   90.00
_cell.angle_beta   90.00
_cell.angle_gamma   90.00
#
_symmetry.space_group_name_H-M   'P 1'
#
loop_
_entity.id
_entity.type
_entity.pdbx_description
1 polymer ?
#
loop_
_entity_poly.entity_id
_entity_poly.type
_entity_poly.pdbx_seq_one_letter_code
_entity_poly.pdbx_strand_id
1 'polypeptide(L)'
;MKTPLITSSLRTKSLHGLTLLEMTLVICILMIFIGLGLGYSTVTQDWKKGKMASEALREVYSAQKTYLGDHPTSNVADLTQEDITPYLRNGLTEVPTVVGLDDATYTIKVNVSPPVIDDGAGGIYDPSDRSDDGLWDVGF
;
A
#
# COMPACT_ATOMS: atom_id res chain seq x y z
N MET A 1 70.77 -54.42 -19.24
CA MET A 1 70.79 -52.98 -18.90
C MET A 1 69.37 -52.45 -19.14
N LYS A 2 68.54 -52.33 -18.09
CA LYS A 2 67.15 -51.86 -18.16
C LYS A 2 67.06 -50.54 -17.38
N THR A 3 66.74 -49.46 -18.06
CA THR A 3 66.50 -48.13 -17.47
C THR A 3 65.07 -48.07 -16.90
N PRO A 4 64.85 -47.57 -15.67
CA PRO A 4 63.51 -47.35 -15.15
C PRO A 4 62.96 -45.99 -15.62
N LEU A 5 61.73 -46.01 -16.15
CA LEU A 5 60.93 -44.82 -16.46
C LEU A 5 60.34 -44.26 -15.15
N ILE A 6 60.72 -43.05 -14.79
CA ILE A 6 60.12 -42.30 -13.68
C ILE A 6 58.86 -41.60 -14.20
N THR A 7 57.70 -42.16 -13.91
CA THR A 7 56.40 -41.49 -14.12
C THR A 7 56.15 -40.51 -12.97
N SER A 8 56.29 -39.21 -13.25
CA SER A 8 55.92 -38.15 -12.30
C SER A 8 54.38 -38.05 -12.21
N SER A 9 53.83 -38.52 -11.09
CA SER A 9 52.43 -38.30 -10.72
C SER A 9 52.24 -36.81 -10.36
N LEU A 10 51.60 -36.05 -11.23
CA LEU A 10 51.11 -34.71 -10.92
C LEU A 10 49.90 -34.85 -9.97
N ARG A 11 50.15 -34.60 -8.69
CA ARG A 11 49.10 -34.58 -7.67
C ARG A 11 48.28 -33.29 -7.82
N THR A 12 47.12 -33.35 -8.45
CA THR A 12 46.16 -32.24 -8.49
C THR A 12 45.61 -32.02 -7.07
N LYS A 13 45.95 -30.88 -6.45
CA LYS A 13 45.30 -30.45 -5.21
C LYS A 13 43.86 -30.11 -5.55
N SER A 14 42.91 -30.95 -5.13
CA SER A 14 41.50 -30.57 -5.12
C SER A 14 41.32 -29.39 -4.14
N LEU A 15 40.91 -28.24 -4.69
CA LEU A 15 40.67 -27.00 -3.96
C LEU A 15 39.32 -27.08 -3.22
N HIS A 16 39.22 -27.95 -2.21
CA HIS A 16 38.02 -28.13 -1.40
C HIS A 16 37.64 -26.90 -0.55
N GLY A 17 38.49 -25.86 -0.48
CA GLY A 17 38.17 -24.59 0.18
C GLY A 17 37.31 -23.64 -0.68
N LEU A 18 37.20 -23.88 -1.99
CA LEU A 18 36.50 -22.99 -2.92
C LEU A 18 34.97 -23.14 -2.79
N THR A 19 34.47 -24.36 -2.53
CA THR A 19 33.04 -24.63 -2.41
C THR A 19 32.43 -24.10 -1.11
N LEU A 20 33.15 -24.16 0.02
CA LEU A 20 32.62 -23.65 1.29
C LEU A 20 32.54 -22.12 1.26
N LEU A 21 33.58 -21.45 0.74
CA LEU A 21 33.57 -20.00 0.57
C LEU A 21 32.48 -19.56 -0.43
N GLU A 22 32.36 -20.23 -1.58
CA GLU A 22 31.31 -19.97 -2.57
C GLU A 22 29.91 -20.13 -1.99
N MET A 23 29.64 -21.22 -1.26
CA MET A 23 28.34 -21.44 -0.64
C MET A 23 28.04 -20.41 0.47
N THR A 24 29.04 -19.99 1.25
CA THR A 24 28.83 -18.91 2.25
C THR A 24 28.54 -17.57 1.59
N LEU A 25 29.23 -17.25 0.49
CA LEU A 25 29.01 -16.02 -0.27
C LEU A 25 27.61 -16.02 -0.90
N VAL A 26 27.19 -17.14 -1.49
CA VAL A 26 25.84 -17.30 -2.05
C VAL A 26 24.77 -17.12 -0.96
N ILE A 27 24.93 -17.74 0.21
CA ILE A 27 23.97 -17.60 1.32
C ILE A 27 23.91 -16.14 1.80
N CYS A 28 25.05 -15.46 1.95
CA CYS A 28 25.08 -14.04 2.31
C CYS A 28 24.32 -13.17 1.29
N ILE A 29 24.54 -13.41 0.00
CA ILE A 29 23.85 -12.67 -1.08
C ILE A 29 22.35 -12.97 -1.07
N LEU A 30 21.95 -14.22 -0.88
CA LEU A 30 20.53 -14.60 -0.79
C LEU A 30 19.85 -13.93 0.41
N MET A 31 20.51 -13.86 1.57
CA MET A 31 19.95 -13.15 2.73
C MET A 31 19.78 -11.66 2.48
N ILE A 32 20.73 -11.01 1.79
CA ILE A 32 20.62 -9.61 1.40
C ILE A 32 19.42 -9.41 0.46
N PHE A 33 19.26 -10.26 -0.55
CA PHE A 33 18.13 -10.15 -1.48
C PHE A 33 16.77 -10.40 -0.83
N ILE A 34 16.67 -11.38 0.07
CA ILE A 34 15.44 -11.63 0.83
C ILE A 34 15.08 -10.41 1.70
N GLY A 35 16.06 -9.84 2.40
CA GLY A 35 15.85 -8.65 3.23
C GLY A 35 15.35 -7.45 2.42
N LEU A 36 15.95 -7.18 1.26
CA LEU A 36 15.51 -6.11 0.37
C LEU A 36 14.09 -6.35 -0.19
N GLY A 37 13.75 -7.61 -0.52
CA GLY A 37 12.45 -7.96 -1.06
C GLY A 37 11.29 -7.70 -0.09
N LEU A 38 11.47 -8.02 1.20
CA LEU A 38 10.42 -7.85 2.22
C LEU A 38 10.19 -6.38 2.59
N GLY A 39 11.24 -5.55 2.61
CA GLY A 39 11.10 -4.13 2.94
C GLY A 39 10.35 -3.32 1.87
N TYR A 40 10.41 -3.73 0.60
CA TYR A 40 9.74 -3.02 -0.49
C TYR A 40 8.23 -3.32 -0.54
N SER A 41 7.80 -4.51 -0.13
CA SER A 41 6.38 -4.90 -0.26
C SER A 41 5.44 -4.08 0.62
N THR A 42 5.84 -3.73 1.85
CA THR A 42 4.99 -2.98 2.78
C THR A 42 4.76 -1.54 2.30
N VAL A 43 5.81 -0.83 1.91
CA VAL A 43 5.71 0.55 1.41
C VAL A 43 4.81 0.64 0.17
N THR A 44 4.92 -0.34 -0.74
CA THR A 44 4.03 -0.37 -1.92
C THR A 44 2.57 -0.65 -1.57
N GLN A 45 2.31 -1.46 -0.55
CA GLN A 45 0.96 -1.73 -0.07
C GLN A 45 0.35 -0.50 0.59
N ASP A 46 1.11 0.19 1.44
CA ASP A 46 0.67 1.41 2.11
C ASP A 46 0.37 2.53 1.11
N TRP A 47 1.23 2.70 0.11
CA TRP A 47 0.97 3.63 -1.00
C TRP A 47 -0.30 3.26 -1.76
N LYS A 48 -0.51 1.98 -2.05
CA LYS A 48 -1.73 1.51 -2.75
C LYS A 48 -2.99 1.78 -1.93
N LYS A 49 -2.96 1.55 -0.62
CA LYS A 49 -4.06 1.83 0.31
C LYS A 49 -4.40 3.32 0.32
N GLY A 50 -3.39 4.19 0.48
CA GLY A 50 -3.59 5.64 0.43
C GLY A 50 -4.19 6.10 -0.91
N LYS A 51 -3.65 5.59 -2.03
CA LYS A 51 -4.19 5.87 -3.37
C LYS A 51 -5.67 5.49 -3.52
N MET A 52 -6.05 4.31 -3.05
CA MET A 52 -7.44 3.85 -3.07
C MET A 52 -8.34 4.72 -2.18
N ALA A 53 -7.84 5.13 -1.00
CA ALA A 53 -8.56 6.01 -0.10
C ALA A 53 -8.81 7.39 -0.72
N SER A 54 -7.80 8.05 -1.29
CA SER A 54 -7.99 9.36 -1.93
C SER A 54 -8.92 9.27 -3.15
N GLU A 55 -8.89 8.16 -3.89
CA GLU A 55 -9.79 7.93 -5.03
C GLU A 55 -11.25 7.80 -4.56
N ALA A 56 -11.51 7.00 -3.52
CA ALA A 56 -12.83 6.85 -2.93
C ALA A 56 -13.36 8.18 -2.37
N LEU A 57 -12.53 8.95 -1.65
CA LEU A 57 -12.91 10.26 -1.14
C LEU A 57 -13.25 11.25 -2.26
N ARG A 58 -12.49 11.27 -3.36
CA ARG A 58 -12.76 12.16 -4.52
C ARG A 58 -14.06 11.78 -5.21
N GLU A 59 -14.35 10.49 -5.29
CA GLU A 59 -15.62 10.01 -5.82
C GLU A 59 -16.80 10.49 -4.97
N VAL A 60 -16.73 10.27 -3.66
CA VAL A 60 -17.77 10.72 -2.71
C VAL A 60 -17.91 12.24 -2.75
N TYR A 61 -16.81 12.98 -2.79
CA TYR A 61 -16.83 14.44 -2.85
C TYR A 61 -17.47 14.96 -4.14
N SER A 62 -17.18 14.31 -5.27
CA SER A 62 -17.83 14.62 -6.54
C SER A 62 -19.34 14.38 -6.46
N ALA A 63 -19.77 13.25 -5.89
CA ALA A 63 -21.18 12.91 -5.72
C ALA A 63 -21.89 13.91 -4.79
N GLN A 64 -21.25 14.27 -3.69
CA GLN A 64 -21.74 15.29 -2.74
C GLN A 64 -21.97 16.64 -3.43
N LYS A 65 -21.02 17.10 -4.26
CA LYS A 65 -21.18 18.35 -5.02
C LYS A 65 -22.34 18.30 -6.00
N THR A 66 -22.54 17.16 -6.68
CA THR A 66 -23.66 17.01 -7.60
C THR A 66 -25.00 17.03 -6.85
N TYR A 67 -25.11 16.31 -5.72
CA TYR A 67 -26.30 16.34 -4.87
C TYR A 67 -26.62 17.75 -4.38
N LEU A 68 -25.62 18.48 -3.85
CA LEU A 68 -25.79 19.85 -3.37
C LEU A 68 -26.10 20.84 -4.50
N GLY A 69 -25.65 20.55 -5.73
CA GLY A 69 -26.02 21.31 -6.92
C GLY A 69 -27.50 21.17 -7.25
N ASP A 70 -28.06 19.98 -7.10
CA ASP A 70 -29.49 19.70 -7.31
C ASP A 70 -30.35 20.16 -6.13
N HIS A 71 -29.79 20.20 -4.91
CA HIS A 71 -30.46 20.55 -3.66
C HIS A 71 -29.78 21.73 -2.94
N PRO A 72 -29.88 22.97 -3.47
CA PRO A 72 -29.12 24.11 -2.99
C PRO A 72 -29.49 24.59 -1.57
N THR A 73 -30.62 24.14 -1.03
CA THR A 73 -31.06 24.47 0.35
C THR A 73 -30.67 23.41 1.38
N SER A 74 -30.17 22.25 0.94
CA SER A 74 -29.76 21.19 1.85
C SER A 74 -28.45 21.58 2.54
N ASN A 75 -28.40 21.37 3.85
CA ASN A 75 -27.20 21.62 4.64
C ASN A 75 -26.31 20.38 4.64
N VAL A 76 -25.00 20.56 4.46
CA VAL A 76 -24.01 19.49 4.43
C VAL A 76 -24.08 18.60 5.67
N ALA A 77 -24.33 19.19 6.85
CA ALA A 77 -24.40 18.46 8.11
C ALA A 77 -25.56 17.44 8.19
N ASP A 78 -26.59 17.63 7.37
CA ASP A 78 -27.81 16.80 7.36
C ASP A 78 -27.77 15.71 6.28
N LEU A 79 -26.71 15.66 5.47
CA LEU A 79 -26.57 14.67 4.39
C LEU A 79 -26.43 13.26 4.96
N THR A 80 -27.19 12.32 4.40
CA THR A 80 -27.03 10.89 4.69
C THR A 80 -26.31 10.15 3.56
N GLN A 81 -25.94 8.89 3.79
CA GLN A 81 -25.30 8.08 2.75
C GLN A 81 -26.29 7.79 1.60
N GLU A 82 -27.57 7.60 1.92
CA GLU A 82 -28.64 7.35 0.95
C GLU A 82 -28.85 8.50 -0.03
N ASP A 83 -28.63 9.75 0.41
CA ASP A 83 -28.69 10.93 -0.45
C ASP A 83 -27.58 10.93 -1.52
N ILE A 84 -26.41 10.40 -1.16
CA ILE A 84 -25.21 10.44 -2.00
C ILE A 84 -25.12 9.22 -2.93
N THR A 85 -25.60 8.05 -2.49
CA THR A 85 -25.53 6.79 -3.26
C THR A 85 -25.96 6.92 -4.74
N PRO A 86 -27.09 7.60 -5.08
CA PRO A 86 -27.51 7.75 -6.48
C PRO A 86 -26.52 8.53 -7.36
N TYR A 87 -25.66 9.34 -6.76
CA TYR A 87 -24.71 10.23 -7.42
C TYR A 87 -23.29 9.65 -7.49
N LEU A 88 -23.05 8.47 -6.89
CA LEU A 88 -21.78 7.76 -7.00
C LEU A 88 -21.53 7.28 -8.43
N ARG A 89 -20.25 7.17 -8.82
CA ARG A 89 -19.90 6.72 -10.16
C ARG A 89 -20.08 5.20 -10.21
N ASN A 90 -20.22 4.67 -11.43
CA ASN A 90 -20.38 3.24 -11.69
C ASN A 90 -21.63 2.57 -11.09
N GLY A 91 -22.62 3.35 -10.61
CA GLY A 91 -23.87 2.79 -10.09
C GLY A 91 -23.68 1.97 -8.80
N LEU A 92 -22.70 2.37 -7.98
CA LEU A 92 -22.50 1.77 -6.66
C LEU A 92 -23.78 1.91 -5.82
N THR A 93 -24.15 0.83 -5.14
CA THR A 93 -25.33 0.80 -4.26
C THR A 93 -25.02 1.25 -2.83
N GLU A 94 -23.75 1.44 -2.51
CA GLU A 94 -23.26 1.83 -1.19
C GLU A 94 -22.05 2.76 -1.33
N VAL A 95 -21.86 3.62 -0.33
CA VAL A 95 -20.66 4.48 -0.24
C VAL A 95 -19.42 3.59 -0.07
N PRO A 96 -18.35 3.81 -0.85
CA PRO A 96 -17.16 2.97 -0.78
C PRO A 96 -16.51 3.02 0.61
N THR A 97 -16.00 1.87 1.03
CA THR A 97 -15.16 1.74 2.22
C THR A 97 -13.69 1.71 1.83
N VAL A 98 -12.83 2.11 2.75
CA VAL A 98 -11.38 2.22 2.53
C VAL A 98 -10.63 1.39 3.55
N VAL A 99 -9.48 0.84 3.16
CA VAL A 99 -8.63 0.04 4.06
C VAL A 99 -7.48 0.92 4.55
N GLY A 100 -7.33 1.03 5.88
CA GLY A 100 -6.27 1.79 6.52
C GLY A 100 -4.93 1.07 6.54
N LEU A 101 -3.90 1.77 7.02
CA LEU A 101 -2.56 1.20 7.16
C LEU A 101 -2.51 0.07 8.20
N ASP A 102 -3.43 0.09 9.15
CA ASP A 102 -3.65 -0.93 10.18
C ASP A 102 -4.52 -2.11 9.71
N ASP A 103 -4.79 -2.20 8.40
CA ASP A 103 -5.64 -3.22 7.76
C ASP A 103 -7.11 -3.21 8.21
N ALA A 104 -7.53 -2.21 8.99
CA ALA A 104 -8.92 -1.99 9.34
C ALA A 104 -9.68 -1.38 8.15
N THR A 105 -10.97 -1.67 8.08
CA THR A 105 -11.88 -1.08 7.08
C THR A 105 -12.64 0.08 7.69
N TYR A 106 -12.59 1.22 7.03
CA TYR A 106 -13.20 2.47 7.46
C TYR A 106 -14.29 2.94 6.49
N THR A 107 -15.27 3.64 7.05
CA THR A 107 -16.35 4.26 6.29
C THR A 107 -16.02 5.72 6.00
N ILE A 108 -16.67 6.27 4.97
CA ILE A 108 -16.51 7.68 4.61
C ILE A 108 -17.67 8.48 5.18
N LYS A 109 -17.35 9.58 5.85
CA LYS A 109 -18.28 10.52 6.43
C LYS A 109 -18.70 11.56 5.39
N VAL A 110 -19.98 11.49 5.00
CA VAL A 110 -20.57 12.33 3.95
C VAL A 110 -21.20 13.63 4.46
N ASN A 111 -21.40 13.75 5.77
CA ASN A 111 -22.02 14.91 6.41
C ASN A 111 -21.03 16.06 6.71
N VAL A 112 -19.84 16.00 6.09
CA VAL A 112 -18.81 17.03 6.14
C VAL A 112 -18.36 17.29 4.70
N SER A 113 -18.03 18.54 4.38
CA SER A 113 -17.50 18.93 3.07
C SER A 113 -16.22 19.70 3.31
N PRO A 114 -15.07 19.23 2.80
CA PRO A 114 -14.88 17.97 2.08
C PRO A 114 -15.14 16.71 2.94
N PRO A 115 -15.51 15.57 2.33
CA PRO A 115 -15.74 14.33 3.06
C PRO A 115 -14.43 13.78 3.63
N VAL A 116 -14.54 13.10 4.76
CA VAL A 116 -13.41 12.58 5.54
C VAL A 116 -13.62 11.12 5.89
N ILE A 117 -12.55 10.39 6.16
CA ILE A 117 -12.63 8.99 6.62
C ILE A 117 -12.98 9.00 8.11
N ASP A 118 -13.98 8.22 8.52
CA ASP A 118 -14.37 8.07 9.93
C ASP A 118 -13.45 7.04 10.60
N ASP A 119 -12.85 7.41 11.75
CA ASP A 119 -12.03 6.50 12.56
C ASP A 119 -12.86 5.46 13.34
N GLY A 120 -14.19 5.51 13.24
CA GLY A 120 -15.13 4.65 13.95
C GLY A 120 -15.46 5.13 15.38
N ALA A 121 -14.74 6.14 15.87
CA ALA A 121 -15.02 6.86 17.11
C ALA A 121 -15.62 8.25 16.84
N GLY A 122 -15.91 8.57 15.58
CA GLY A 122 -16.48 9.85 15.14
C GLY A 122 -15.45 10.92 14.82
N GLY A 123 -14.16 10.60 14.93
CA GLY A 123 -13.02 11.43 14.53
C GLY A 123 -12.67 11.26 13.05
N ILE A 124 -11.53 11.82 12.65
CA ILE A 124 -11.00 11.75 11.29
C ILE A 124 -9.86 10.75 11.30
N TYR A 125 -9.96 9.71 10.48
CA TYR A 125 -8.85 8.81 10.23
C TYR A 125 -7.93 9.42 9.17
N ASP A 126 -6.76 9.86 9.63
CA ASP A 126 -5.65 10.24 8.79
C ASP A 126 -4.36 9.69 9.40
N PRO A 127 -3.73 8.68 8.77
CA PRO A 127 -2.51 8.07 9.28
C PRO A 127 -1.25 8.86 8.89
N SER A 128 -1.38 9.96 8.15
CA SER A 128 -0.27 10.86 7.87
C SER A 128 0.11 11.68 9.11
N ASP A 129 1.30 12.28 9.08
CA ASP A 129 1.75 13.19 10.15
C ASP A 129 0.96 14.51 10.17
N ARG A 130 0.13 14.80 9.15
CA ARG A 130 -0.54 16.09 8.95
C ARG A 130 -1.90 15.92 8.28
N SER A 131 -2.95 16.39 8.96
CA SER A 131 -4.34 16.36 8.48
C SER A 131 -4.67 17.28 7.29
N ASP A 132 -3.67 17.91 6.67
CA ASP A 132 -3.83 18.93 5.62
C ASP A 132 -2.86 18.72 4.44
N ASP A 133 -2.31 17.52 4.30
CA ASP A 133 -1.25 17.23 3.35
C ASP A 133 -1.73 16.74 1.97
N GLY A 134 -3.02 16.42 1.82
CA GLY A 134 -3.57 15.93 0.56
C GLY A 134 -3.27 14.46 0.26
N LEU A 135 -2.67 13.71 1.18
CA LEU A 135 -2.36 12.29 1.00
C LEU A 135 -3.55 11.40 1.34
N TRP A 136 -4.24 11.67 2.45
CA TRP A 136 -5.40 10.91 2.92
C TRP A 136 -6.69 11.75 3.02
N ASP A 137 -6.66 12.93 2.43
CA ASP A 137 -7.77 13.85 2.33
C ASP A 137 -8.03 14.27 0.86
N VAL A 138 -9.04 15.12 0.65
CA VAL A 138 -9.36 15.70 -0.67
C VAL A 138 -9.23 17.21 -0.72
N GLY A 139 -8.33 17.74 0.11
CA GLY A 139 -7.99 19.15 0.32
C GLY A 139 -8.89 19.81 1.36
N PHE A 140 -8.33 20.69 2.19
CA PHE A 140 -9.05 21.64 3.05
C PHE A 140 -8.97 23.06 2.48
#